data_AF-A0A952G6Q3-F1
#
_entry.id   AF-A0A952G6Q3-F1
#
_cell.length_a   1.000
_cell.length_b   1.000
_cell.length_c   1.000
_cell.angle_alpha   90.00
_cell.angle_beta   90.00
_cell.angle_gamma   90.00
#
_symmetry.space_group_name_H-M   'P 1'
#
loop_
_entity.id
_entity.type
_entity.pdbx_description
1 polymer ?
#
loop_
_entity_poly.entity_id
_entity_poly.type
_entity_poly.pdbx_seq_one_letter_code
_entity_poly.pdbx_strand_id
1 'polypeptide(L)'
;MPAIRGSQAALTQQLFETARLRALHATGLLDSEPEEAFDDIRRLAARMLQTPIAAVSFIDDARVWLKSAEGVTCASTPRKESICHYTLLQRTPLVVSDLTADERFDNIPSIHGESGIKSYAGVSVRDVNGYPLGTLCVMDLVIRSFTEDQIEILKMLGRQVEVQIALRQRIVQVEELARTADALANDLLSSNERFCAFMDHSPVAAYIKDQDGRMRFYNRKLAETFCITQHDWLGKSDHEIWPSGLADEYRATDLAVLAQTGVVEVEERTPGPNGSHLYCKAYKFPFTDANGQRFLACIAIDVTREKCREAELDTVKEELAATSAELRRMTVTDPLTGLPNRRGFSRWLDQCVSSASRSKRPLRHLGCP
;
A
#
# COMPACT_ATOMS: atom_id res chain seq x y z
N MET A 1 11.42 -49.55 25.28
CA MET A 1 11.64 -48.41 24.35
C MET A 1 11.27 -48.65 22.85
N PRO A 2 10.42 -49.62 22.42
CA PRO A 2 9.98 -49.70 21.01
C PRO A 2 8.76 -48.83 20.67
N ALA A 3 7.88 -48.52 21.64
CA ALA A 3 6.64 -47.77 21.41
C ALA A 3 6.86 -46.29 21.01
N ILE A 4 7.92 -45.65 21.51
CA ILE A 4 8.23 -44.24 21.21
C ILE A 4 8.79 -44.09 19.78
N ARG A 5 9.55 -45.08 19.28
CA ARG A 5 10.09 -45.08 17.90
C ARG A 5 8.99 -45.29 16.85
N GLY A 6 7.98 -46.12 17.14
CA GLY A 6 6.82 -46.31 16.25
C GLY A 6 5.95 -45.06 16.12
N SER A 7 5.78 -44.31 17.22
CA SER A 7 5.01 -43.06 17.24
C SER A 7 5.70 -41.91 16.48
N GLN A 8 7.03 -41.78 16.59
CA GLN A 8 7.78 -40.76 15.83
C GLN A 8 7.79 -41.04 14.32
N ALA A 9 7.97 -42.29 13.90
CA ALA A 9 7.97 -42.64 12.48
C ALA A 9 6.61 -42.38 11.80
N ALA A 10 5.51 -42.71 12.48
CA ALA A 10 4.15 -42.43 11.99
C ALA A 10 3.88 -40.93 11.86
N LEU A 11 4.32 -40.13 12.85
CA LEU A 11 4.18 -38.67 12.80
C LEU A 11 5.00 -38.05 11.66
N THR A 12 6.24 -38.49 11.45
CA THR A 12 7.09 -38.04 10.34
C THR A 12 6.47 -38.38 8.98
N GLN A 13 5.90 -39.58 8.84
CA GLN A 13 5.21 -39.99 7.62
C GLN A 13 3.96 -39.15 7.35
N GLN A 14 3.17 -38.84 8.38
CA GLN A 14 1.98 -38.00 8.26
C GLN A 14 2.33 -36.56 7.90
N LEU A 15 3.39 -35.99 8.49
CA LEU A 15 3.88 -34.65 8.15
C LEU A 15 4.38 -34.59 6.71
N PHE A 16 5.13 -35.61 6.27
CA PHE A 16 5.59 -35.71 4.89
C PHE A 16 4.43 -35.79 3.91
N GLU A 17 3.43 -36.64 4.17
CA GLU A 17 2.24 -36.77 3.31
C GLU A 17 1.45 -35.46 3.25
N THR A 18 1.32 -34.76 4.39
CA THR A 18 0.67 -33.45 4.43
C THR A 18 1.41 -32.43 3.55
N ALA A 19 2.74 -32.40 3.62
CA ALA A 19 3.55 -31.51 2.79
C ALA A 19 3.48 -31.88 1.30
N ARG A 20 3.52 -33.17 0.98
CA ARG A 20 3.37 -33.69 -0.40
C ARG A 20 2.02 -33.31 -1.01
N LEU A 21 0.93 -33.47 -0.25
CA LEU A 21 -0.41 -33.08 -0.69
C LEU A 21 -0.47 -31.57 -0.92
N ARG A 22 0.04 -30.74 0.00
CA ARG A 22 0.13 -29.29 -0.23
C ARG A 22 0.92 -28.96 -1.50
N ALA A 23 2.05 -29.62 -1.73
CA ALA A 23 2.84 -29.43 -2.94
C ALA A 23 2.05 -29.81 -4.21
N LEU A 24 1.28 -30.90 -4.18
CA LEU A 24 0.40 -31.31 -5.27
C LEU A 24 -0.71 -30.28 -5.52
N HIS A 25 -1.44 -29.87 -4.49
CA HIS A 25 -2.52 -28.89 -4.59
C HIS A 25 -2.02 -27.53 -5.09
N ALA A 26 -0.82 -27.11 -4.68
CA ALA A 26 -0.17 -25.88 -5.16
C ALA A 26 0.15 -25.88 -6.67
N THR A 27 0.16 -27.05 -7.33
CA THR A 27 0.35 -27.11 -8.79
C THR A 27 -0.91 -26.74 -9.58
N GLY A 28 -2.10 -26.81 -8.97
CA GLY A 28 -3.37 -26.67 -9.69
C GLY A 28 -3.64 -27.74 -10.76
N LEU A 29 -2.91 -28.87 -10.74
CA LEU A 29 -3.03 -29.92 -11.76
C LEU A 29 -4.24 -30.84 -11.56
N LEU A 30 -4.62 -31.13 -10.32
CA LEU A 30 -5.77 -31.99 -10.03
C LEU A 30 -7.06 -31.40 -10.61
N ASP A 31 -7.86 -32.25 -11.26
CA ASP A 31 -9.15 -31.91 -11.89
C ASP A 31 -9.08 -30.77 -12.92
N SER A 32 -7.89 -30.45 -13.43
CA SER A 32 -7.72 -29.43 -14.46
C SER A 32 -8.00 -29.96 -15.86
N GLU A 33 -8.37 -29.05 -16.77
CA GLU A 33 -8.59 -29.34 -18.19
C GLU A 33 -7.39 -30.07 -18.84
N PRO A 34 -7.61 -30.90 -19.87
CA PRO A 34 -6.52 -31.54 -20.61
C PRO A 34 -5.47 -30.54 -21.12
N GLU A 35 -4.20 -30.95 -21.10
CA GLU A 35 -3.08 -30.11 -21.52
C GLU A 35 -2.18 -30.87 -22.50
N GLU A 36 -2.00 -30.30 -23.69
CA GLU A 36 -1.28 -30.92 -24.81
C GLU A 36 0.14 -31.36 -24.43
N ALA A 37 0.83 -30.58 -23.58
CA ALA A 37 2.18 -30.90 -23.14
C ALA A 37 2.26 -32.26 -22.40
N PHE A 38 1.27 -32.60 -21.58
CA PHE A 38 1.21 -33.91 -20.93
C PHE A 38 0.78 -35.01 -21.89
N ASP A 39 -0.12 -34.70 -22.83
CA ASP A 39 -0.57 -35.63 -23.87
C ASP A 39 0.55 -36.06 -24.80
N ASP A 40 1.42 -35.14 -25.19
CA ASP A 40 2.58 -35.41 -26.04
C ASP A 40 3.63 -36.27 -25.32
N ILE A 41 3.92 -35.99 -24.05
CA ILE A 41 4.84 -36.82 -23.26
C ILE A 41 4.29 -38.24 -23.12
N ARG A 42 2.99 -38.37 -22.81
CA ARG A 42 2.31 -39.67 -22.73
C ARG A 42 2.32 -40.40 -24.07
N ARG A 43 2.11 -39.69 -25.19
CA ARG A 43 2.16 -40.25 -26.55
C ARG A 43 3.55 -40.77 -26.91
N LEU A 44 4.58 -40.01 -26.56
CA LEU A 44 5.98 -40.41 -26.74
C LEU A 44 6.30 -41.65 -25.90
N ALA A 45 5.84 -41.71 -24.64
CA ALA A 45 6.04 -42.86 -23.79
C ALA A 45 5.42 -44.14 -24.40
N ALA A 46 4.15 -44.08 -24.83
CA ALA A 46 3.48 -45.21 -25.48
C ALA A 46 4.21 -45.67 -26.75
N ARG A 47 4.61 -44.73 -27.60
CA ARG A 47 5.27 -45.05 -28.89
C ARG A 47 6.67 -45.61 -28.71
N MET A 48 7.49 -45.01 -27.85
CA MET A 48 8.88 -45.42 -27.66
C MET A 48 8.98 -46.76 -26.91
N LEU A 49 8.07 -47.02 -25.98
CA LEU A 49 8.03 -48.28 -25.23
C LEU A 49 7.15 -49.33 -25.91
N GLN A 50 6.51 -48.99 -27.03
CA GLN A 50 5.65 -49.87 -27.83
C GLN A 50 4.56 -50.55 -26.99
N THR A 51 3.87 -49.77 -26.17
CA THR A 51 2.79 -50.23 -25.30
C THR A 51 1.45 -49.63 -25.73
N PRO A 52 0.34 -50.40 -25.63
CA PRO A 52 -0.98 -49.89 -25.99
C PRO A 52 -1.54 -48.88 -24.97
N ILE A 53 -1.02 -48.87 -23.74
CA ILE A 53 -1.53 -48.06 -22.64
C ILE A 53 -0.40 -47.20 -22.05
N ALA A 54 -0.65 -45.91 -21.88
CA ALA A 54 0.25 -44.99 -21.17
C ALA A 54 -0.53 -43.88 -20.47
N ALA A 55 -0.05 -43.44 -19.31
CA ALA A 55 -0.71 -42.40 -18.53
C ALA A 55 0.28 -41.51 -17.77
N VAL A 56 -0.06 -40.22 -17.68
CA VAL A 56 0.44 -39.30 -16.66
C VAL A 56 -0.65 -39.15 -15.60
N SER A 57 -0.29 -39.41 -14.35
CA SER A 57 -1.23 -39.41 -13.23
C SER A 57 -0.69 -38.63 -12.05
N PHE A 58 -1.60 -38.00 -11.29
CA PHE A 58 -1.31 -37.33 -10.03
C PHE A 58 -2.06 -38.01 -8.90
N ILE A 59 -1.42 -38.10 -7.74
CA ILE A 59 -1.90 -38.96 -6.65
C ILE A 59 -2.26 -38.11 -5.44
N ASP A 60 -3.56 -37.97 -5.21
CA ASP A 60 -4.13 -37.22 -4.08
C ASP A 60 -4.17 -38.10 -2.81
N ASP A 61 -4.90 -37.69 -1.78
CA ASP A 61 -5.03 -38.44 -0.53
C ASP A 61 -5.70 -39.81 -0.75
N ALA A 62 -6.83 -39.84 -1.48
CA ALA A 62 -7.70 -41.01 -1.63
C ALA A 62 -7.76 -41.57 -3.05
N ARG A 63 -7.25 -40.85 -4.06
CA ARG A 63 -7.38 -41.22 -5.48
C ARG A 63 -6.10 -41.01 -6.30
N VAL A 64 -6.01 -41.74 -7.41
CA VAL A 64 -5.12 -41.46 -8.53
C VAL A 64 -5.95 -40.83 -9.63
N TRP A 65 -5.63 -39.60 -10.01
CA TRP A 65 -6.29 -38.85 -11.07
C TRP A 65 -5.41 -38.83 -12.32
N LEU A 66 -6.00 -39.10 -13.49
CA LEU A 66 -5.27 -39.17 -14.76
C LEU A 66 -5.30 -37.80 -15.45
N LYS A 67 -4.13 -37.17 -15.57
CA LYS A 67 -3.96 -35.91 -16.32
C LYS A 67 -4.01 -36.14 -17.82
N SER A 68 -3.44 -37.25 -18.24
CA SER A 68 -3.40 -37.69 -19.63
C SER A 68 -3.35 -39.20 -19.64
N ALA A 69 -4.20 -39.85 -20.44
CA ALA A 69 -4.24 -41.30 -20.55
C ALA A 69 -4.67 -41.74 -21.94
N GLU A 70 -4.11 -42.83 -22.42
CA GLU A 70 -4.56 -43.55 -23.61
C GLU A 70 -4.65 -45.05 -23.26
N GLY A 71 -5.69 -45.72 -23.76
CA GLY A 71 -5.94 -47.14 -23.46
C GLY A 71 -6.58 -47.41 -22.10
N VAL A 72 -7.02 -46.37 -21.38
CA VAL A 72 -7.77 -46.45 -20.12
C VAL A 72 -9.03 -45.59 -20.23
N THR A 73 -10.16 -46.06 -19.69
CA THR A 73 -11.47 -45.39 -19.78
C THR A 73 -11.88 -44.62 -18.52
N CYS A 74 -11.20 -44.81 -17.39
CA CYS A 74 -11.49 -44.09 -16.16
C CYS A 74 -10.61 -42.84 -16.02
N ALA A 75 -11.18 -41.73 -15.55
CA ALA A 75 -10.43 -40.51 -15.25
C ALA A 75 -9.76 -40.54 -13.87
N SER A 76 -10.23 -41.43 -12.98
CA SER A 76 -9.74 -41.55 -11.60
C SER A 76 -9.94 -42.97 -11.09
N THR A 77 -9.10 -43.41 -10.15
CA THR A 77 -9.18 -44.72 -9.48
C THR A 77 -8.84 -44.55 -7.99
N PRO A 78 -9.44 -45.33 -7.06
CA PRO A 78 -9.03 -45.29 -5.65
C PRO A 78 -7.52 -45.53 -5.51
N ARG A 79 -6.86 -44.73 -4.66
CA ARG A 79 -5.40 -44.77 -4.52
C ARG A 79 -4.88 -46.15 -4.11
N LYS A 80 -5.62 -46.84 -3.24
CA LYS A 80 -5.28 -48.17 -2.75
C LYS A 80 -5.41 -49.27 -3.81
N GLU A 81 -6.11 -48.98 -4.91
CA GLU A 81 -6.40 -49.91 -6.01
C GLU A 81 -5.58 -49.57 -7.27
N SER A 82 -4.45 -48.87 -7.12
CA SER A 82 -3.64 -48.40 -8.25
C SER A 82 -2.19 -48.83 -8.16
N ILE A 83 -1.63 -49.33 -9.27
CA ILE A 83 -0.20 -49.64 -9.40
C ILE A 83 0.65 -48.37 -9.23
N CYS A 84 0.14 -47.22 -9.69
CA CYS A 84 0.83 -45.93 -9.57
C CYS A 84 1.10 -45.52 -8.12
N HIS A 85 0.29 -45.99 -7.15
CA HIS A 85 0.57 -45.81 -5.74
C HIS A 85 1.91 -46.42 -5.34
N TYR A 86 2.20 -47.64 -5.79
CA TYR A 86 3.46 -48.33 -5.49
C TYR A 86 4.66 -47.62 -6.14
N THR A 87 4.50 -47.10 -7.36
CA THR A 87 5.52 -46.29 -8.03
C THR A 87 5.81 -44.99 -7.28
N LEU A 88 4.78 -44.33 -6.75
CA LEU A 88 4.93 -43.07 -5.99
C LEU A 88 5.82 -43.24 -4.74
N LEU A 89 5.76 -44.42 -4.11
CA LEU A 89 6.53 -44.75 -2.90
C LEU A 89 8.02 -44.98 -3.20
N GLN A 90 8.40 -45.11 -4.48
CA GLN A 90 9.76 -45.44 -4.89
C GLN A 90 10.48 -44.23 -5.50
N ARG A 91 11.82 -44.22 -5.37
CA ARG A 91 12.69 -43.25 -6.05
C ARG A 91 13.22 -43.77 -7.39
N THR A 92 13.20 -45.08 -7.58
CA THR A 92 13.58 -45.77 -8.81
C THR A 92 12.35 -46.11 -9.64
N PRO A 93 12.48 -46.36 -10.94
CA PRO A 93 11.38 -46.90 -11.74
C PRO A 93 10.85 -48.19 -11.14
N LEU A 94 9.53 -48.35 -11.13
CA LEU A 94 8.86 -49.62 -10.83
C LEU A 94 8.64 -50.35 -12.15
N VAL A 95 9.25 -51.52 -12.32
CA VAL A 95 9.11 -52.35 -13.51
C VAL A 95 8.63 -53.73 -13.06
N VAL A 96 7.50 -54.18 -13.62
CA VAL A 96 6.88 -55.46 -13.32
C VAL A 96 6.53 -56.14 -14.63
N SER A 97 7.19 -57.25 -14.92
CA SER A 97 7.03 -57.98 -16.19
C SER A 97 5.76 -58.82 -16.25
N ASP A 98 5.33 -59.34 -15.09
CA ASP A 98 4.08 -60.07 -14.91
C ASP A 98 3.42 -59.64 -13.59
N LEU A 99 2.40 -58.80 -13.69
CA LEU A 99 1.60 -58.30 -12.58
C LEU A 99 0.76 -59.40 -11.92
N THR A 100 0.42 -60.47 -12.65
CA THR A 100 -0.42 -61.57 -12.13
C THR A 100 0.37 -62.53 -11.25
N ALA A 101 1.70 -62.45 -11.28
CA ALA A 101 2.62 -63.26 -10.48
C ALA A 101 3.14 -62.54 -9.23
N ASP A 102 2.71 -61.29 -8.98
CA ASP A 102 3.22 -60.45 -7.91
C ASP A 102 2.11 -60.14 -6.89
N GLU A 103 2.22 -60.79 -5.72
CA GLU A 103 1.24 -60.76 -4.62
C GLU A 103 0.87 -59.34 -4.15
N ARG A 104 1.73 -58.34 -4.40
CA ARG A 104 1.44 -56.92 -4.07
C ARG A 104 0.20 -56.40 -4.80
N PHE A 105 -0.16 -57.02 -5.91
CA PHE A 105 -1.19 -56.54 -6.81
C PHE A 105 -2.44 -57.42 -6.89
N ASP A 106 -2.53 -58.51 -6.13
CA ASP A 106 -3.67 -59.45 -6.11
C ASP A 106 -5.02 -58.75 -5.88
N ASN A 107 -5.03 -57.67 -5.09
CA ASN A 107 -6.23 -56.91 -4.74
C ASN A 107 -6.52 -55.74 -5.70
N ILE A 108 -5.80 -55.62 -6.82
CA ILE A 108 -6.01 -54.54 -7.80
C ILE A 108 -6.96 -55.04 -8.90
N PRO A 109 -8.19 -54.47 -9.01
CA PRO A 109 -9.20 -54.97 -9.93
C PRO A 109 -8.80 -54.96 -11.41
N SER A 110 -7.92 -54.04 -11.82
CA SER A 110 -7.51 -53.88 -13.22
C SER A 110 -6.55 -54.98 -13.73
N ILE A 111 -6.12 -55.92 -12.88
CA ILE A 111 -5.14 -56.95 -13.22
C ILE A 111 -5.79 -58.29 -13.58
N HIS A 112 -6.87 -58.68 -12.90
CA HIS A 112 -7.44 -60.03 -12.99
C HIS A 112 -8.71 -60.16 -13.86
N GLY A 113 -9.01 -59.17 -14.72
CA GLY A 113 -10.13 -59.21 -15.68
C GLY A 113 -9.78 -59.76 -17.07
N GLU A 114 -10.77 -59.95 -17.95
CA GLU A 114 -10.57 -60.44 -19.34
C GLU A 114 -9.61 -59.57 -20.17
N SER A 115 -9.56 -58.27 -19.87
CA SER A 115 -8.60 -57.29 -20.42
C SER A 115 -7.65 -56.77 -19.34
N GLY A 116 -7.21 -57.65 -18.44
CA GLY A 116 -6.33 -57.32 -17.32
C GLY A 116 -4.95 -56.83 -17.77
N ILE A 117 -4.42 -55.84 -17.05
CA ILE A 117 -3.07 -55.33 -17.26
C ILE A 117 -2.08 -56.38 -16.74
N LYS A 118 -1.15 -56.81 -17.59
CA LYS A 118 -0.19 -57.88 -17.27
C LYS A 118 1.23 -57.38 -17.04
N SER A 119 1.61 -56.25 -17.62
CA SER A 119 2.94 -55.67 -17.38
C SER A 119 2.87 -54.17 -17.18
N TYR A 120 3.82 -53.65 -16.40
CA TYR A 120 3.86 -52.25 -15.98
C TYR A 120 5.30 -51.74 -15.93
N ALA A 121 5.52 -50.52 -16.42
CA ALA A 121 6.71 -49.74 -16.11
C ALA A 121 6.30 -48.31 -15.77
N GLY A 122 6.79 -47.77 -14.66
CA GLY A 122 6.43 -46.43 -14.21
C GLY A 122 7.55 -45.72 -13.50
N VAL A 123 7.58 -44.39 -13.63
CA VAL A 123 8.49 -43.50 -12.92
C VAL A 123 7.70 -42.49 -12.09
N SER A 124 8.17 -42.22 -10.87
CA SER A 124 7.60 -41.16 -10.03
C SER A 124 8.04 -39.79 -10.56
N VAL A 125 7.09 -38.86 -10.70
CA VAL A 125 7.35 -37.47 -11.07
C VAL A 125 7.20 -36.57 -9.85
N ARG A 126 8.15 -35.64 -9.69
CA ARG A 126 8.33 -34.85 -8.47
C ARG A 126 8.26 -33.35 -8.74
N ASP A 127 7.95 -32.59 -7.70
CA ASP A 127 8.11 -31.14 -7.72
C ASP A 127 9.57 -30.72 -7.53
N VAL A 128 9.83 -29.42 -7.59
CA VAL A 128 11.17 -28.83 -7.38
C VAL A 128 11.76 -29.10 -5.99
N ASN A 129 10.93 -29.41 -5.00
CA ASN A 129 11.35 -29.76 -3.65
C ASN A 129 11.56 -31.28 -3.46
N GLY A 130 11.32 -32.07 -4.51
CA GLY A 130 11.48 -33.52 -4.51
C GLY A 130 10.28 -34.31 -3.96
N TYR A 131 9.15 -33.66 -3.67
CA TYR A 131 7.91 -34.34 -3.27
C TYR A 131 7.35 -35.13 -4.46
N PRO A 132 7.07 -36.43 -4.31
CA PRO A 132 6.46 -37.22 -5.37
C PRO A 132 4.99 -36.81 -5.52
N LEU A 133 4.64 -36.28 -6.68
CA LEU A 133 3.29 -35.79 -6.95
C LEU A 133 2.45 -36.78 -7.74
N GLY A 134 3.11 -37.62 -8.54
CA GLY A 134 2.44 -38.46 -9.51
C GLY A 134 3.36 -39.47 -10.17
N THR A 135 2.91 -40.02 -11.29
CA THR A 135 3.68 -40.97 -12.10
C THR A 135 3.48 -40.76 -13.60
N LEU A 136 4.52 -41.08 -14.38
CA LEU A 136 4.40 -41.41 -15.80
C LEU A 136 4.55 -42.92 -15.92
N CYS A 137 3.57 -43.61 -16.48
CA CYS A 137 3.60 -45.06 -16.61
C CYS A 137 3.12 -45.54 -17.97
N VAL A 138 3.58 -46.74 -18.32
CA VAL A 138 3.13 -47.52 -19.46
C VAL A 138 2.69 -48.90 -18.99
N MET A 139 1.71 -49.46 -19.70
CA MET A 139 1.02 -50.69 -19.33
C MET A 139 0.74 -51.52 -20.57
N ASP A 140 0.73 -52.83 -20.42
CA ASP A 140 0.40 -53.76 -21.51
C ASP A 140 -0.52 -54.88 -21.03
N LEU A 141 -1.29 -55.43 -21.96
CA LEU A 141 -2.19 -56.57 -21.76
C LEU A 141 -1.47 -57.92 -21.95
N VAL A 142 -0.18 -57.88 -22.29
CA VAL A 142 0.71 -59.03 -22.40
C VAL A 142 1.85 -58.96 -21.39
N ILE A 143 2.34 -60.13 -20.97
CA ILE A 143 3.56 -60.26 -20.16
C ILE A 143 4.73 -59.79 -21.03
N ARG A 144 5.51 -58.83 -20.55
CA ARG A 144 6.65 -58.29 -21.29
C ARG A 144 7.78 -57.86 -20.37
N SER A 145 9.00 -57.89 -20.90
CA SER A 145 10.15 -57.27 -20.25
C SER A 145 10.46 -55.94 -20.91
N PHE A 146 10.93 -54.97 -20.14
CA PHE A 146 11.38 -53.67 -20.64
C PHE A 146 12.91 -53.65 -20.64
N THR A 147 13.51 -53.16 -21.73
CA THR A 147 14.97 -53.03 -21.80
C THR A 147 15.48 -51.86 -20.94
N GLU A 148 16.77 -51.86 -20.62
CA GLU A 148 17.39 -50.76 -19.89
C GLU A 148 17.24 -49.41 -20.64
N ASP A 149 17.41 -49.42 -21.97
CA ASP A 149 17.18 -48.25 -22.82
C ASP A 149 15.73 -47.74 -22.75
N GLN A 150 14.74 -48.63 -22.74
CA GLN A 150 13.33 -48.25 -22.59
C GLN A 150 13.05 -47.63 -21.23
N ILE A 151 13.68 -48.13 -20.17
CA ILE A 151 13.57 -47.57 -18.82
C ILE A 151 14.24 -46.19 -18.75
N GLU A 152 15.41 -46.01 -19.38
CA GLU A 152 16.06 -44.70 -19.44
C GLU A 152 15.25 -43.67 -20.24
N ILE A 153 14.64 -44.08 -21.36
CA ILE A 153 13.69 -43.25 -22.11
C ILE A 153 12.52 -42.83 -21.20
N LEU A 154 11.92 -43.77 -20.46
CA LEU A 154 10.82 -43.47 -19.56
C LEU A 154 11.23 -42.48 -18.46
N LYS A 155 12.44 -42.61 -17.91
CA LYS A 155 13.01 -41.65 -16.94
C LYS A 155 13.22 -40.27 -17.58
N MET A 156 13.69 -40.20 -18.81
CA MET A 156 13.86 -38.94 -19.54
C MET A 156 12.52 -38.22 -19.74
N LEU A 157 11.49 -38.96 -20.14
CA LEU A 157 10.13 -38.44 -20.30
C LEU A 157 9.52 -38.05 -18.95
N GLY A 158 9.77 -38.82 -17.88
CA GLY A 158 9.39 -38.47 -16.52
C GLY A 158 9.95 -37.11 -16.11
N ARG A 159 11.22 -36.82 -16.39
CA ARG A 159 11.81 -35.49 -16.16
C ARG A 159 11.13 -34.39 -16.98
N GLN A 160 10.62 -34.68 -18.18
CA GLN A 160 9.83 -33.69 -18.93
C GLN A 160 8.50 -33.39 -18.25
N VAL A 161 7.84 -34.39 -17.64
CA VAL A 161 6.64 -34.15 -16.82
C VAL A 161 6.98 -33.25 -15.63
N GLU A 162 8.11 -33.49 -14.96
CA GLU A 162 8.59 -32.63 -13.85
C GLU A 162 8.83 -31.19 -14.29
N VAL A 163 9.36 -30.97 -15.50
CA VAL A 163 9.49 -29.63 -16.09
C VAL A 163 8.12 -28.97 -16.26
N GLN A 164 7.11 -29.69 -16.77
CA GLN A 164 5.75 -29.15 -16.92
C GLN A 164 5.12 -28.78 -15.56
N ILE A 165 5.32 -29.63 -14.54
CA ILE A 165 4.89 -29.34 -13.17
C ILE A 165 5.53 -28.04 -12.66
N ALA A 166 6.85 -27.90 -12.82
CA ALA A 166 7.58 -26.72 -12.35
C ALA A 166 7.16 -25.44 -13.08
N LEU A 167 6.90 -25.52 -14.40
CA LEU A 167 6.37 -24.39 -15.17
C LEU A 167 5.00 -23.96 -14.65
N ARG A 168 4.12 -24.91 -14.36
CA ARG A 168 2.78 -24.59 -13.86
C ARG A 168 2.80 -23.96 -12.46
N GLN A 169 3.66 -24.45 -11.57
CA GLN A 169 3.90 -23.81 -10.27
C GLN A 169 4.39 -22.35 -10.41
N ARG A 170 5.27 -22.08 -11.38
CA ARG A 170 5.76 -20.72 -11.65
C ARG A 170 4.66 -19.80 -12.16
N ILE A 171 3.79 -20.29 -13.06
CA ILE A 171 2.66 -19.51 -13.58
C ILE A 171 1.75 -19.08 -12.42
N VAL A 172 1.34 -20.04 -11.58
CA VAL A 172 0.49 -19.76 -10.40
C VAL A 172 1.14 -18.73 -9.48
N GLN A 173 2.45 -18.87 -9.22
CA GLN A 173 3.19 -17.93 -8.37
C GLN A 173 3.26 -16.52 -8.95
N VAL A 174 3.52 -16.39 -10.26
CA VAL A 174 3.59 -15.09 -10.93
C VAL A 174 2.24 -14.39 -10.90
N GLU A 175 1.15 -15.13 -11.14
CA GLU A 175 -0.21 -14.57 -11.05
C GLU A 175 -0.55 -14.09 -9.64
N GLU A 176 -0.13 -14.80 -8.60
CA GLU A 176 -0.36 -14.39 -7.21
C GLU A 176 0.44 -13.14 -6.83
N LEU A 177 1.70 -13.05 -7.29
CA LEU A 177 2.52 -11.87 -7.09
C LEU A 177 1.94 -10.65 -7.82
N ALA A 178 1.46 -10.83 -9.05
CA ALA A 178 0.82 -9.77 -9.82
C ALA A 178 -0.45 -9.25 -9.11
N ARG A 179 -1.35 -10.15 -8.67
CA ARG A 179 -2.55 -9.78 -7.91
C ARG A 179 -2.21 -8.98 -6.64
N THR A 180 -1.17 -9.38 -5.94
CA THR A 180 -0.72 -8.70 -4.71
C THR A 180 -0.17 -7.31 -5.02
N ALA A 181 0.63 -7.18 -6.07
CA ALA A 181 1.19 -5.90 -6.51
C ALA A 181 0.08 -4.92 -6.94
N ASP A 182 -0.92 -5.40 -7.69
CA ASP A 182 -2.08 -4.60 -8.12
C ASP A 182 -2.90 -4.11 -6.91
N ALA A 183 -3.13 -4.98 -5.92
CA ALA A 183 -3.81 -4.60 -4.69
C ALA A 183 -3.06 -3.50 -3.93
N LEU A 184 -1.74 -3.64 -3.77
CA LEU A 184 -0.91 -2.63 -3.10
C LEU A 184 -0.86 -1.30 -3.87
N ALA A 185 -0.78 -1.35 -5.20
CA ALA A 185 -0.81 -0.16 -6.04
C ALA A 185 -2.14 0.60 -5.90
N ASN A 186 -3.27 -0.12 -5.89
CA ASN A 186 -4.59 0.45 -5.69
C ASN A 186 -4.75 1.07 -4.29
N ASP A 187 -4.25 0.40 -3.25
CA ASP A 187 -4.28 0.94 -1.88
C ASP A 187 -3.46 2.23 -1.76
N LEU A 188 -2.27 2.27 -2.39
CA LEU A 188 -1.42 3.46 -2.42
C LEU A 188 -2.10 4.61 -3.17
N LEU A 189 -2.67 4.35 -4.35
CA LEU A 189 -3.42 5.33 -5.12
C LEU A 189 -4.61 5.87 -4.32
N SER A 190 -5.42 4.98 -3.72
CA SER A 190 -6.55 5.36 -2.89
C SER A 190 -6.13 6.18 -1.68
N SER A 191 -4.99 5.88 -1.06
CA SER A 191 -4.48 6.67 0.05
C SER A 191 -4.04 8.07 -0.39
N ASN A 192 -3.38 8.17 -1.56
CA ASN A 192 -2.96 9.45 -2.13
C ASN A 192 -4.16 10.31 -2.54
N GLU A 193 -5.17 9.73 -3.19
CA GLU A 193 -6.41 10.42 -3.55
C GLU A 193 -7.14 10.96 -2.32
N ARG A 194 -7.21 10.18 -1.23
CA ARG A 194 -7.81 10.63 0.03
C ARG A 194 -7.07 11.83 0.63
N PHE A 195 -5.73 11.82 0.60
CA PHE A 195 -4.93 12.96 1.06
C PHE A 195 -5.18 14.20 0.20
N CYS A 196 -5.10 14.08 -1.13
CA CYS A 196 -5.34 15.19 -2.05
C CYS A 196 -6.76 15.76 -1.88
N ALA A 197 -7.78 14.90 -1.80
CA ALA A 197 -9.17 15.33 -1.60
C ALA A 197 -9.38 16.05 -0.26
N PHE A 198 -8.79 15.54 0.82
CA PHE A 198 -8.82 16.20 2.13
C PHE A 198 -8.18 17.59 2.08
N MET A 199 -6.99 17.70 1.48
CA MET A 199 -6.27 18.97 1.37
C MET A 199 -6.99 19.96 0.43
N ASP A 200 -7.56 19.50 -0.67
CA ASP A 200 -8.28 20.34 -1.64
C ASP A 200 -9.59 20.91 -1.11
N HIS A 201 -10.22 20.25 -0.14
CA HIS A 201 -11.40 20.77 0.55
C HIS A 201 -11.08 21.56 1.82
N SER A 202 -9.79 21.65 2.18
CA SER A 202 -9.36 22.44 3.33
C SER A 202 -9.39 23.95 3.00
N PRO A 203 -9.92 24.81 3.90
CA PRO A 203 -10.00 26.25 3.65
C PRO A 203 -8.66 26.99 3.80
N VAL A 204 -7.58 26.29 4.16
CA VAL A 204 -6.24 26.86 4.34
C VAL A 204 -5.39 26.64 3.09
N ALA A 205 -4.53 27.61 2.74
CA ALA A 205 -3.56 27.41 1.67
C ALA A 205 -2.42 26.53 2.19
N ALA A 206 -2.11 25.44 1.52
CA ALA A 206 -1.06 24.53 1.96
C ALA A 206 -0.15 24.15 0.81
N TYR A 207 1.14 23.98 1.10
CA TYR A 207 2.13 23.52 0.15
C TYR A 207 3.25 22.70 0.79
N ILE A 208 3.94 21.93 -0.04
CA ILE A 208 5.15 21.19 0.31
C ILE A 208 6.23 21.54 -0.71
N LYS A 209 7.42 21.86 -0.23
CA LYS A 209 8.65 22.00 -1.03
C LYS A 209 9.65 20.91 -0.66
N ASP A 210 10.48 20.50 -1.61
CA ASP A 210 11.65 19.67 -1.30
C ASP A 210 12.79 20.50 -0.69
N GLN A 211 13.87 19.82 -0.29
CA GLN A 211 15.07 20.45 0.27
C GLN A 211 15.70 21.53 -0.63
N ASP A 212 15.50 21.44 -1.95
CA ASP A 212 16.02 22.39 -2.94
C ASP A 212 15.09 23.59 -3.13
N GLY A 213 13.96 23.62 -2.41
CA GLY A 213 12.97 24.69 -2.45
C GLY A 213 12.02 24.57 -3.65
N ARG A 214 11.97 23.42 -4.32
CA ARG A 214 11.06 23.19 -5.43
C ARG A 214 9.70 22.72 -4.93
N MET A 215 8.64 23.24 -5.52
CA MET A 215 7.28 22.88 -5.16
C MET A 215 6.97 21.41 -5.49
N ARG A 216 6.50 20.64 -4.52
CA ARG A 216 6.12 19.22 -4.67
C ARG A 216 4.64 18.96 -4.51
N PHE A 217 3.95 19.85 -3.79
CA PHE A 217 2.50 19.79 -3.59
C PHE A 217 1.98 21.18 -3.26
N TYR A 218 0.78 21.50 -3.71
CA TYR A 218 -0.06 22.55 -3.13
C TYR A 218 -1.52 22.20 -3.33
N ASN A 219 -2.38 22.66 -2.42
CA ASN A 219 -3.81 22.36 -2.49
C ASN A 219 -4.59 23.39 -3.34
N ARG A 220 -5.83 23.03 -3.66
CA ARG A 220 -6.77 23.89 -4.41
C ARG A 220 -6.91 25.30 -3.83
N LYS A 221 -6.97 25.43 -2.51
CA LYS A 221 -7.11 26.75 -1.87
C LYS A 221 -5.95 27.70 -2.24
N LEU A 222 -4.71 27.21 -2.25
CA LEU A 222 -3.56 27.99 -2.69
C LEU A 222 -3.68 28.36 -4.17
N ALA A 223 -4.08 27.39 -5.01
CA ALA A 223 -4.23 27.61 -6.44
C ALA A 223 -5.26 28.70 -6.75
N GLU A 224 -6.41 28.68 -6.08
CA GLU A 224 -7.46 29.70 -6.18
C GLU A 224 -6.96 31.07 -5.71
N THR A 225 -6.29 31.13 -4.56
CA THR A 225 -5.76 32.38 -3.98
C THR A 225 -4.81 33.10 -4.93
N PHE A 226 -3.97 32.37 -5.66
CA PHE A 226 -2.99 32.94 -6.61
C PHE A 226 -3.44 32.90 -8.07
N CYS A 227 -4.67 32.44 -8.35
CA CYS A 227 -5.22 32.32 -9.70
C CYS A 227 -4.33 31.49 -10.65
N ILE A 228 -3.80 30.37 -10.15
CA ILE A 228 -2.96 29.43 -10.89
C ILE A 228 -3.66 28.08 -11.08
N THR A 229 -3.19 27.28 -12.04
CA THR A 229 -3.65 25.90 -12.21
C THR A 229 -3.00 24.96 -11.19
N GLN A 230 -3.49 23.72 -11.10
CA GLN A 230 -2.92 22.67 -10.25
C GLN A 230 -1.50 22.23 -10.66
N HIS A 231 -0.98 22.67 -11.81
CA HIS A 231 0.32 22.25 -12.31
C HIS A 231 1.32 23.39 -12.52
N ASP A 232 0.88 24.65 -12.48
CA ASP A 232 1.72 25.80 -12.88
C ASP A 232 2.99 25.95 -12.03
N TRP A 233 2.93 25.62 -10.75
CA TRP A 233 4.04 25.82 -9.81
C TRP A 233 4.78 24.54 -9.48
N LEU A 234 4.25 23.36 -9.80
CA LEU A 234 4.89 22.09 -9.49
C LEU A 234 6.29 22.00 -10.12
N GLY A 235 7.29 21.64 -9.32
CA GLY A 235 8.70 21.56 -9.70
C GLY A 235 9.46 22.88 -9.76
N LYS A 236 8.78 24.04 -9.72
CA LYS A 236 9.41 25.36 -9.74
C LYS A 236 9.98 25.75 -8.38
N SER A 237 11.09 26.48 -8.42
CA SER A 237 11.72 27.13 -7.26
C SER A 237 11.09 28.48 -6.93
N ASP A 238 11.38 29.04 -5.76
CA ASP A 238 10.89 30.36 -5.36
C ASP A 238 11.27 31.46 -6.36
N HIS A 239 12.48 31.42 -6.93
CA HIS A 239 12.94 32.40 -7.93
C HIS A 239 12.21 32.32 -9.27
N GLU A 240 11.57 31.19 -9.57
CA GLU A 240 10.74 31.01 -10.76
C GLU A 240 9.29 31.43 -10.53
N ILE A 241 8.87 31.57 -9.27
CA ILE A 241 7.50 31.89 -8.86
C ILE A 241 7.38 33.36 -8.43
N TRP A 242 8.38 33.87 -7.70
CA TRP A 242 8.34 35.17 -7.04
C TRP A 242 9.43 36.12 -7.57
N PRO A 243 9.24 37.45 -7.42
CA PRO A 243 10.31 38.42 -7.64
C PRO A 243 11.54 38.12 -6.77
N SER A 244 12.74 38.32 -7.30
CA SER A 244 14.00 37.84 -6.69
C SER A 244 14.18 38.24 -5.23
N GLY A 245 13.88 39.49 -4.84
CA GLY A 245 14.00 39.92 -3.44
C GLY A 245 13.10 39.12 -2.49
N LEU A 246 11.86 38.85 -2.90
CA LEU A 246 10.92 38.04 -2.11
C LEU A 246 11.30 36.55 -2.12
N ALA A 247 11.77 36.05 -3.27
CA ALA A 247 12.25 34.68 -3.42
C ALA A 247 13.44 34.40 -2.47
N ASP A 248 14.38 35.33 -2.36
CA ASP A 248 15.53 35.22 -1.46
C ASP A 248 15.09 35.20 0.02
N GLU A 249 14.15 36.07 0.40
CA GLU A 249 13.58 36.10 1.76
C GLU A 249 12.85 34.79 2.11
N TYR A 250 12.01 34.29 1.20
CA TYR A 250 11.30 33.02 1.39
C TYR A 250 12.27 31.85 1.47
N ARG A 251 13.27 31.80 0.58
CA ARG A 251 14.25 30.72 0.59
C ARG A 251 15.10 30.71 1.85
N ALA A 252 15.52 31.89 2.32
CA ALA A 252 16.26 32.01 3.58
C ALA A 252 15.43 31.53 4.78
N THR A 253 14.14 31.92 4.83
CA THR A 253 13.20 31.47 5.85
C THR A 253 13.02 29.95 5.81
N ASP A 254 12.79 29.40 4.62
CA ASP A 254 12.58 27.98 4.39
C ASP A 254 13.80 27.15 4.79
N LEU A 255 15.02 27.63 4.49
CA LEU A 255 16.28 27.00 4.92
C LEU A 255 16.46 27.05 6.45
N ALA A 256 16.08 28.15 7.10
CA ALA A 256 16.12 28.26 8.56
C ALA A 256 15.15 27.26 9.22
N VAL A 257 13.92 27.11 8.69
CA VAL A 257 12.95 26.11 9.17
C VAL A 257 13.49 24.70 8.96
N LEU A 258 14.09 24.43 7.80
CA LEU A 258 14.76 23.15 7.54
C LEU A 258 15.97 22.94 8.46
N ALA A 259 16.64 23.95 9.00
CA ALA A 259 17.79 23.74 9.89
C ALA A 259 17.39 23.30 11.31
N GLN A 260 16.12 23.44 11.69
CA GLN A 260 15.63 23.15 13.03
C GLN A 260 14.55 22.06 13.04
N THR A 261 14.00 21.76 14.22
CA THR A 261 12.90 20.80 14.40
C THR A 261 11.66 21.50 14.94
N GLY A 262 10.48 21.09 14.49
CA GLY A 262 9.21 21.60 14.98
C GLY A 262 8.54 22.63 14.06
N VAL A 263 7.45 23.22 14.55
CA VAL A 263 6.63 24.18 13.81
C VAL A 263 7.10 25.60 14.09
N VAL A 264 7.23 26.39 13.03
CA VAL A 264 7.57 27.82 13.06
C VAL A 264 6.36 28.60 12.60
N GLU A 265 5.92 29.53 13.44
CA GLU A 265 4.87 30.48 13.12
C GLU A 265 5.50 31.75 12.57
N VAL A 266 5.05 32.18 11.39
CA VAL A 266 5.53 33.39 10.71
C VAL A 266 4.31 34.19 10.22
N GLU A 267 4.26 35.48 10.52
CA GLU A 267 3.34 36.40 9.84
C GLU A 267 4.01 36.89 8.55
N GLU A 268 3.45 36.52 7.40
CA GLU A 268 3.99 36.86 6.08
C GLU A 268 3.02 37.80 5.35
N ARG A 269 3.59 38.75 4.60
CA ARG A 269 2.83 39.65 3.72
C ARG A 269 3.11 39.27 2.28
N THR A 270 2.18 38.53 1.67
CA THR A 270 2.38 37.95 0.35
C THR A 270 1.72 38.82 -0.72
N PRO A 271 2.38 39.09 -1.86
CA PRO A 271 1.75 39.73 -3.01
C PRO A 271 0.59 38.88 -3.54
N GLY A 272 -0.61 39.46 -3.61
CA GLY A 272 -1.76 38.86 -4.25
C GLY A 272 -1.70 39.00 -5.78
N PRO A 273 -2.51 38.22 -6.52
CA PRO A 273 -2.47 38.17 -7.99
C PRO A 273 -2.76 39.51 -8.68
N ASN A 274 -3.53 40.41 -8.03
CA ASN A 274 -3.92 41.71 -8.59
C ASN A 274 -3.14 42.89 -7.99
N GLY A 275 -1.96 42.64 -7.40
CA GLY A 275 -1.18 43.66 -6.69
C GLY A 275 -1.74 44.02 -5.30
N SER A 276 -2.74 43.29 -4.82
CA SER A 276 -3.18 43.35 -3.43
C SER A 276 -2.13 42.75 -2.49
N HIS A 277 -2.28 42.96 -1.18
CA HIS A 277 -1.46 42.29 -0.17
C HIS A 277 -2.32 41.36 0.67
N LEU A 278 -1.87 40.11 0.79
CA LEU A 278 -2.45 39.12 1.67
C LEU A 278 -1.65 39.09 2.96
N TYR A 279 -2.33 39.20 4.10
CA TYR A 279 -1.75 38.94 5.42
C TYR A 279 -1.96 37.47 5.74
N CYS A 280 -0.88 36.69 5.74
CA CYS A 280 -0.92 35.26 5.97
C CYS A 280 -0.27 34.92 7.30
N LYS A 281 -1.01 34.19 8.15
CA LYS A 281 -0.44 33.51 9.30
C LYS A 281 0.02 32.13 8.86
N ALA A 282 1.32 31.96 8.68
CA ALA A 282 1.94 30.75 8.15
C ALA A 282 2.55 29.87 9.26
N TYR A 283 2.32 28.57 9.15
CA TYR A 283 2.93 27.54 10.00
C TYR A 283 3.80 26.66 9.12
N LYS A 284 5.12 26.78 9.28
CA LYS A 284 6.13 26.08 8.49
C LYS A 284 6.80 25.01 9.35
N PHE A 285 6.99 23.81 8.82
CA PHE A 285 7.68 22.74 9.55
C PHE A 285 8.40 21.77 8.60
N PRO A 286 9.57 21.24 9.02
CA PRO A 286 10.26 20.23 8.25
C PRO A 286 9.70 18.84 8.57
N PHE A 287 9.73 17.95 7.58
CA PHE A 287 9.51 16.53 7.78
C PHE A 287 10.42 15.71 6.85
N THR A 288 10.56 14.42 7.14
CA THR A 288 11.34 13.48 6.33
C THR A 288 10.43 12.37 5.83
N ASP A 289 10.57 11.99 4.57
CA ASP A 289 9.89 10.81 4.04
C ASP A 289 10.60 9.52 4.46
N ALA A 290 10.05 8.38 4.00
CA ALA A 290 10.62 7.06 4.26
C ALA A 290 12.02 6.84 3.63
N ASN A 291 12.39 7.64 2.62
CA ASN A 291 13.70 7.56 1.96
C ASN A 291 14.75 8.46 2.63
N GLY A 292 14.37 9.19 3.69
CA GLY A 292 15.22 10.17 4.34
C GLY A 292 15.34 11.50 3.58
N GLN A 293 14.55 11.70 2.52
CA GLN A 293 14.49 12.99 1.84
C GLN A 293 13.76 14.00 2.73
N ARG A 294 14.33 15.20 2.83
CA ARG A 294 13.78 16.28 3.64
C ARG A 294 12.82 17.14 2.82
N PHE A 295 11.72 17.52 3.45
CA PHE A 295 10.71 18.39 2.90
C PHE A 295 10.36 19.50 3.88
N LEU A 296 9.88 20.61 3.33
CA LEU A 296 9.25 21.69 4.07
C LEU A 296 7.76 21.68 3.76
N ALA A 297 6.91 21.59 4.78
CA ALA A 297 5.48 21.85 4.65
C ALA A 297 5.15 23.24 5.20
N CYS A 298 4.18 23.88 4.58
CA CYS A 298 3.62 25.13 5.05
C CYS A 298 2.10 25.10 4.97
N ILE A 299 1.45 25.59 6.03
CA ILE A 299 0.02 25.89 6.05
C ILE A 299 -0.13 27.38 6.33
N ALA A 300 -0.76 28.10 5.42
CA ALA A 300 -1.00 29.53 5.51
C ALA A 300 -2.51 29.81 5.65
N ILE A 301 -2.87 30.55 6.68
CA ILE A 301 -4.22 31.06 6.91
C ILE A 301 -4.24 32.53 6.51
N ASP A 302 -5.13 32.89 5.59
CA ASP A 302 -5.39 34.28 5.25
C ASP A 302 -6.16 34.96 6.39
N VAL A 303 -5.53 35.96 7.01
CA VAL A 303 -6.09 36.78 8.10
C VAL A 303 -6.30 38.23 7.65
N THR A 304 -6.32 38.49 6.34
CA THR A 304 -6.44 39.84 5.77
C THR A 304 -7.71 40.53 6.24
N ARG A 305 -8.85 39.81 6.23
CA ARG A 305 -10.14 40.38 6.64
C ARG A 305 -10.15 40.75 8.11
N GLU A 306 -9.57 39.90 8.96
CA GLU A 306 -9.44 40.10 10.39
C GLU A 306 -8.56 41.32 10.68
N LYS A 307 -7.38 41.40 10.05
CA LYS A 307 -6.45 42.54 10.21
C LYS A 307 -7.07 43.85 9.72
N CYS A 308 -7.77 43.85 8.58
CA CYS A 308 -8.47 45.05 8.09
C CYS A 308 -9.57 45.49 9.06
N ARG A 309 -10.38 44.55 9.57
CA ARG A 309 -11.45 44.86 10.53
C ARG A 309 -10.90 45.35 11.87
N GLU A 310 -9.78 44.83 12.32
CA GLU A 310 -9.07 45.32 13.51
C GLU A 310 -8.59 46.77 13.31
N ALA A 311 -7.97 47.07 12.17
CA ALA A 311 -7.53 48.43 11.84
C ALA A 311 -8.71 49.43 11.73
N GLU A 312 -9.83 49.02 11.10
CA GLU A 312 -11.04 49.83 11.05
C GLU A 312 -11.62 50.10 12.44
N LEU A 313 -11.70 49.06 13.29
CA LEU A 313 -12.19 49.21 14.66
C LEU A 313 -11.32 50.14 15.49
N ASP A 314 -10.01 50.06 15.34
CA ASP A 314 -9.10 50.95 16.07
C ASP A 314 -9.23 52.40 15.60
N THR A 315 -9.39 52.61 14.28
CA THR A 315 -9.70 53.94 13.72
C THR A 315 -11.01 54.49 14.28
N VAL A 316 -12.09 53.70 14.28
CA VAL A 316 -13.40 54.10 14.81
C VAL A 316 -13.34 54.38 16.32
N LYS A 317 -12.57 53.61 17.08
CA LYS A 317 -12.36 53.87 18.52
C LYS A 317 -11.66 55.20 18.75
N GLU A 318 -10.64 55.52 17.95
CA GLU A 318 -9.93 56.80 18.03
C GLU A 318 -10.86 57.98 17.72
N GLU A 319 -11.65 57.89 16.65
CA GLU A 319 -12.63 58.93 16.29
C GLU A 319 -13.72 59.11 17.37
N LEU A 320 -14.22 58.00 17.94
CA LEU A 320 -15.21 58.05 19.00
C LEU A 320 -14.62 58.65 20.28
N ALA A 321 -13.37 58.32 20.62
CA ALA A 321 -12.66 58.90 21.75
C ALA A 321 -12.47 60.42 21.58
N ALA A 322 -12.07 60.86 20.39
CA ALA A 322 -11.94 62.28 20.06
C ALA A 322 -13.29 63.02 20.16
N THR A 323 -14.35 62.46 19.57
CA THR A 323 -15.71 63.02 19.62
C THR A 323 -16.25 63.09 21.05
N SER A 324 -16.02 62.05 21.85
CA SER A 324 -16.42 62.03 23.26
C SER A 324 -15.70 63.10 24.08
N ALA A 325 -14.40 63.31 23.82
CA ALA A 325 -13.62 64.35 24.46
C ALA A 325 -14.13 65.76 24.10
N GLU A 326 -14.53 65.98 22.84
CA GLU A 326 -15.13 67.23 22.37
C GLU A 326 -16.47 67.54 23.06
N LEU A 327 -17.40 66.57 23.08
CA LEU A 327 -18.71 66.74 23.73
C LEU A 327 -18.58 67.00 25.24
N ARG A 328 -17.61 66.36 25.90
CA ARG A 328 -17.30 66.64 27.31
C ARG A 328 -16.80 68.07 27.51
N ARG A 329 -16.04 68.63 26.56
CA ARG A 329 -15.59 70.02 26.60
C ARG A 329 -16.78 70.97 26.45
N MET A 330 -17.59 70.79 25.42
CA MET A 330 -18.78 71.63 25.15
C MET A 330 -19.80 71.64 26.28
N THR A 331 -19.89 70.57 27.08
CA THR A 331 -20.82 70.54 28.23
C THR A 331 -20.36 71.38 29.42
N VAL A 332 -19.07 71.72 29.51
CA VAL A 332 -18.50 72.56 30.59
C VAL A 332 -17.99 73.91 30.11
N THR A 333 -17.91 74.16 28.81
CA THR A 333 -17.53 75.45 28.22
C THR A 333 -18.71 76.13 27.54
N ASP A 334 -18.64 77.45 27.41
CA ASP A 334 -19.56 78.26 26.63
C ASP A 334 -19.04 78.30 25.17
N PRO A 335 -19.89 77.99 24.17
CA PRO A 335 -19.46 77.82 22.79
C PRO A 335 -19.09 79.14 22.08
N LEU A 336 -19.51 80.30 22.59
CA LEU A 336 -19.19 81.61 22.00
C LEU A 336 -17.89 82.19 22.55
N THR A 337 -17.57 81.90 23.81
CA THR A 337 -16.44 82.52 24.53
C THR A 337 -15.29 81.58 24.81
N GLY A 338 -15.51 80.26 24.75
CA GLY A 338 -14.54 79.24 25.13
C GLY A 338 -14.30 79.13 26.65
N LEU A 339 -14.93 80.00 27.45
CA LEU A 339 -14.81 80.04 28.90
C LEU A 339 -15.69 78.97 29.56
N PRO A 340 -15.42 78.55 30.81
CA PRO A 340 -16.30 77.64 31.52
C PRO A 340 -17.73 78.18 31.62
N ASN A 341 -18.71 77.41 31.17
CA ASN A 341 -20.13 77.74 31.37
C ASN A 341 -20.50 77.57 32.85
N ARG A 342 -21.73 77.91 33.24
CA ARG A 342 -22.17 77.82 34.66
C ARG A 342 -21.87 76.46 35.30
N ARG A 343 -22.05 75.34 34.58
CA ARG A 343 -21.73 73.99 35.09
C ARG A 343 -20.23 73.77 35.23
N GLY A 344 -19.44 74.21 34.24
CA GLY A 344 -17.98 74.16 34.30
C GLY A 344 -17.43 74.97 35.48
N PHE A 345 -17.94 76.19 35.65
CA PHE A 345 -17.55 77.09 36.74
C PHE A 345 -17.94 76.54 38.12
N SER A 346 -19.15 75.99 38.28
CA SER A 346 -19.55 75.35 39.54
C SER A 346 -18.65 74.16 39.89
N ARG A 347 -18.35 73.27 38.93
CA ARG A 347 -17.43 72.15 39.16
C ARG A 347 -16.02 72.60 39.53
N TRP A 348 -15.51 73.64 38.86
CA TRP A 348 -14.21 74.22 39.16
C TRP A 348 -14.19 74.81 40.59
N LEU A 349 -15.22 75.58 40.97
CA LEU A 349 -15.37 76.12 42.33
C LEU A 349 -15.38 75.01 43.38
N ASP A 350 -16.17 73.95 43.18
CA ASP A 350 -16.27 72.82 44.10
C ASP A 350 -14.90 72.12 44.30
N GLN A 351 -14.12 71.98 43.22
CA GLN A 351 -12.76 71.44 43.27
C GLN A 351 -11.80 72.37 44.01
N CYS A 352 -11.84 73.67 43.75
CA CYS A 352 -11.01 74.66 44.45
C CYS A 352 -11.32 74.70 45.95
N VAL A 353 -12.60 74.68 46.33
CA VAL A 353 -13.03 74.66 47.75
C VAL A 353 -12.59 73.37 48.43
N SER A 354 -12.73 72.23 47.77
CA SER A 354 -12.30 70.93 48.29
C SER A 354 -10.78 70.89 48.49
N SER A 355 -10.01 71.42 47.54
CA SER A 355 -8.54 71.51 47.61
C SER A 355 -8.05 72.48 48.68
N ALA A 356 -8.69 73.64 48.80
CA ALA A 356 -8.39 74.64 49.84
C ALA A 356 -8.67 74.10 51.26
N SER A 357 -9.78 73.36 51.43
CA SER A 357 -10.10 72.71 52.71
C SER A 357 -9.06 71.64 53.10
N ARG A 358 -8.58 70.85 52.13
CA ARG A 358 -7.55 69.82 52.39
C ARG A 358 -6.17 70.43 52.65
N SER A 359 -5.80 71.49 51.94
CA SER A 359 -4.49 72.13 52.05
C SER A 359 -4.41 73.22 53.13
N LYS A 360 -5.54 73.60 53.75
CA LYS A 360 -5.69 74.70 54.72
C LYS A 360 -5.10 76.04 54.25
N ARG A 361 -5.03 76.25 52.93
CA ARG A 361 -4.62 77.52 52.32
C ARG A 361 -5.86 78.30 51.88
N PRO A 362 -5.87 79.64 51.96
CA PRO A 362 -6.97 80.45 51.47
C PRO A 362 -7.25 80.17 50.00
N LEU A 363 -8.51 80.31 49.57
CA LEU A 363 -8.88 80.31 48.16
C LEU A 363 -8.08 81.41 47.44
N ARG A 364 -7.00 81.03 46.77
CA ARG A 364 -6.28 81.93 45.87
C ARG A 364 -6.94 81.85 44.51
N HIS A 365 -6.95 82.99 43.81
CA HIS A 365 -7.24 83.08 42.39
C HIS A 365 -6.13 82.30 41.64
N LEU A 366 -6.24 80.98 41.60
CA LEU A 366 -5.65 80.18 40.54
C LEU A 366 -6.38 80.67 39.29
N GLY A 367 -5.65 81.17 38.28
CA GLY A 367 -6.25 81.81 37.09
C GLY A 367 -7.51 81.09 36.60
N CYS A 368 -8.48 81.86 36.12
CA CYS A 368 -9.66 81.30 35.44
C CYS A 368 -9.15 80.31 34.36
N PRO A 369 -9.84 79.18 34.10
CA PRO A 369 -9.43 78.24 33.06
C PRO A 369 -9.18 78.90 31.71
#